data_AF-A0A2E4KY18-F1
#
_entry.id   AF-A0A2E4KY18-F1
#
_cell.length_a   1.000
_cell.length_b   1.000
_cell.length_c   1.000
_cell.angle_alpha   90.00
_cell.angle_beta   90.00
_cell.angle_gamma   90.00
#
_symmetry.space_group_name_H-M   'P 1'
#
loop_
_entity.id
_entity.type
_entity.pdbx_description
1 polymer ?
#
loop_
_entity_poly.entity_id
_entity_poly.type
_entity_poly.pdbx_seq_one_letter_code
_entity_poly.pdbx_strand_id
1 'polypeptide(L)'
;MKKVRETNPLKKRRTSLGLTQKDMSESLGITQSQYSKIENGETDPSKYLETISKVLGCDQNEVLSGEILREIESEFLNDPIKEMVCTYHESKPTSVYLKMEGWFTKEEVERFMKFSLEGMINEH
;
A
#
# COMPACT_ATOMS: atom_id res chain seq x y z
N MET A 1 -14.80 4.07 -5.36
CA MET A 1 -13.58 4.67 -4.78
C MET A 1 -12.42 3.70 -4.98
N LYS A 2 -11.27 4.12 -5.51
CA LYS A 2 -10.07 3.26 -5.51
C LYS A 2 -9.72 2.98 -4.04
N LYS A 3 -9.81 1.73 -3.62
CA LYS A 3 -9.38 1.32 -2.29
C LYS A 3 -7.84 1.34 -2.31
N VAL A 4 -7.25 2.40 -1.78
CA VAL A 4 -5.79 2.46 -1.62
C VAL A 4 -5.43 1.50 -0.48
N ARG A 5 -4.52 0.56 -0.72
CA ARG A 5 -4.03 -0.36 0.32
C ARG A 5 -3.27 0.47 1.35
N GLU A 6 -3.78 0.52 2.58
CA GLU A 6 -3.04 1.13 3.68
C GLU A 6 -2.09 0.10 4.27
N THR A 7 -0.81 0.22 3.92
CA THR A 7 0.24 -0.71 4.36
C THR A 7 0.94 -0.23 5.61
N ASN A 8 0.71 1.00 6.05
CA ASN A 8 1.30 1.53 7.27
C ASN A 8 0.42 1.17 8.50
N PRO A 9 0.94 0.41 9.47
CA PRO A 9 0.16 -0.04 10.64
C PRO A 9 -0.40 1.11 11.47
N LEU A 10 0.42 2.15 11.69
CA LEU A 10 0.06 3.30 12.52
C LEU A 10 -1.06 4.10 11.84
N LYS A 11 -0.92 4.35 10.54
CA LYS A 11 -1.95 5.03 9.73
C LYS A 11 -3.25 4.23 9.66
N LYS A 12 -3.16 2.91 9.48
CA LYS A 12 -4.33 2.03 9.45
C LYS A 12 -5.09 2.06 10.77
N ARG A 13 -4.40 1.88 11.91
CA ARG A 13 -5.03 1.99 13.25
C ARG A 13 -5.65 3.37 13.48
N ARG A 14 -4.91 4.45 13.15
CA ARG A 14 -5.43 5.81 13.32
C ARG A 14 -6.72 6.03 12.52
N THR A 15 -6.71 5.66 11.25
CA THR A 15 -7.86 5.87 10.36
C THR A 15 -9.03 4.95 10.67
N SER A 16 -8.81 3.72 11.18
CA SER A 16 -9.89 2.84 11.64
C SER A 16 -10.63 3.40 12.86
N LEU A 17 -9.94 4.21 13.68
CA LEU A 17 -10.52 4.97 14.79
C LEU A 17 -11.13 6.33 14.37
N GLY A 18 -11.08 6.68 13.08
CA GLY A 18 -11.58 7.96 12.58
C GLY A 18 -10.73 9.17 12.97
N LEU A 19 -9.52 8.96 13.47
CA LEU A 19 -8.61 10.02 13.90
C LEU A 19 -7.87 10.64 12.71
N THR A 20 -7.65 11.95 12.75
CA THR A 20 -6.82 12.67 11.79
C THR A 20 -5.37 12.75 12.27
N GLN A 21 -4.44 13.07 11.37
CA GLN A 21 -3.05 13.37 11.77
C GLN A 21 -2.97 14.58 12.72
N LYS A 22 -3.93 15.51 12.63
CA LYS A 22 -4.01 16.66 13.52
C LYS A 22 -4.34 16.23 14.94
N ASP A 23 -5.35 15.38 15.13
CA ASP A 23 -5.76 14.87 16.45
C ASP A 23 -4.60 14.14 17.16
N MET A 24 -3.84 13.35 16.40
CA MET A 24 -2.64 12.69 16.92
C MET A 24 -1.57 13.70 17.30
N SER A 25 -1.30 14.69 16.43
CA SER A 25 -0.27 15.70 16.71
C SER A 25 -0.59 16.54 17.95
N GLU A 26 -1.86 16.89 18.16
CA GLU A 26 -2.34 17.59 19.36
C GLU A 26 -2.15 16.73 20.61
N SER A 27 -2.49 15.44 20.54
CA SER A 27 -2.30 14.49 21.64
C SER A 27 -0.82 14.27 22.00
N LEU A 28 0.06 14.32 21.01
CA LEU A 28 1.51 14.14 21.19
C LEU A 28 2.23 15.45 21.55
N GLY A 29 1.56 16.61 21.47
CA GLY A 29 2.18 17.91 21.68
C GLY A 29 3.25 18.25 20.62
N ILE A 30 3.08 17.77 19.39
CA ILE A 30 4.00 18.00 18.26
C ILE A 30 3.26 18.65 17.09
N THR A 31 4.01 19.12 16.10
CA THR A 31 3.38 19.62 14.86
C THR A 31 2.81 18.46 14.03
N GLN A 32 1.76 18.74 13.24
CA GLN A 32 1.21 17.77 12.29
C GLN A 32 2.27 17.24 11.31
N SER A 33 3.21 18.09 10.87
CA SER A 33 4.32 17.67 10.01
C SER A 33 5.25 16.68 10.70
N GLN A 34 5.59 16.90 11.98
CA GLN A 34 6.37 15.92 12.76
C GLN A 34 5.63 14.60 12.91
N TYR A 35 4.32 14.63 13.19
CA TYR A 35 3.52 13.41 13.23
C TYR A 35 3.51 12.70 11.88
N SER A 36 3.36 13.42 10.77
CA SER A 36 3.41 12.82 9.43
C SER A 36 4.74 12.11 9.16
N LYS A 37 5.87 12.66 9.63
CA LYS A 37 7.18 12.00 9.49
C LYS A 37 7.27 10.73 10.33
N ILE A 38 6.74 10.75 11.55
CA ILE A 38 6.64 9.55 12.39
C ILE A 38 5.77 8.49 11.70
N GLU A 39 4.60 8.88 11.21
CA GLU A 39 3.67 7.98 10.51
C GLU A 39 4.31 7.38 9.26
N ASN A 40 5.06 8.16 8.47
CA ASN A 40 5.74 7.66 7.28
C ASN A 40 7.03 6.86 7.58
N GLY A 41 7.43 6.69 8.84
CA GLY A 41 8.67 6.00 9.21
C GLY A 41 9.95 6.82 8.96
N GLU A 42 9.81 8.12 8.68
CA GLU A 42 10.93 9.06 8.52
C GLU A 42 11.51 9.53 9.86
N THR A 43 10.81 9.25 10.98
CA THR A 43 11.24 9.61 12.33
C THR A 43 10.89 8.50 13.30
N ASP A 44 11.85 8.15 14.15
CA ASP A 44 11.67 7.11 15.17
C ASP A 44 10.53 7.48 16.15
N PRO A 45 9.47 6.64 16.26
CA PRO A 45 8.37 6.87 17.17
C PRO A 45 8.69 6.54 18.63
N SER A 46 9.85 5.95 18.96
CA SER A 46 10.13 5.35 20.27
C SER A 46 9.79 6.26 21.47
N LYS A 47 10.09 7.57 21.36
CA LYS A 47 9.78 8.57 22.39
C LYS A 47 8.27 8.77 22.63
N TYR A 48 7.46 8.50 21.62
CA TYR A 48 6.01 8.76 21.60
C TYR A 48 5.16 7.49 21.74
N LEU A 49 5.76 6.31 21.78
CA LEU A 49 5.03 5.03 21.81
C LEU A 49 4.03 4.94 22.96
N GLU A 50 4.38 5.43 24.15
CA GLU A 50 3.47 5.45 25.28
C GLU A 50 2.21 6.28 24.97
N THR A 51 2.38 7.53 24.52
CA THR A 51 1.25 8.40 24.19
C THR A 51 0.43 7.85 23.02
N ILE A 52 1.10 7.36 21.97
CA ILE A 52 0.45 6.77 20.80
C ILE A 52 -0.39 5.56 21.21
N SER A 53 0.14 4.66 22.04
CA SER A 53 -0.57 3.47 22.52
C SER A 53 -1.84 3.84 23.30
N LYS A 54 -1.78 4.89 24.15
CA LYS A 54 -2.94 5.39 24.89
C LYS A 54 -4.02 5.96 23.97
N VAL A 55 -3.64 6.76 22.97
CA VAL A 55 -4.58 7.37 22.01
C VAL A 55 -5.23 6.29 21.13
N LEU A 56 -4.46 5.27 20.73
CA LEU A 56 -4.95 4.17 19.88
C LEU A 56 -5.64 3.05 20.67
N GLY A 57 -5.58 3.07 22.01
CA GLY A 57 -6.17 2.05 22.86
C GLY A 57 -5.55 0.65 22.71
N CYS A 58 -4.23 0.56 22.45
CA CYS A 58 -3.52 -0.71 22.32
C CYS A 58 -2.27 -0.77 23.22
N ASP A 59 -1.63 -1.93 23.32
CA ASP A 59 -0.33 -2.04 24.00
C ASP A 59 0.77 -1.32 23.19
N GLN A 60 1.81 -0.82 23.87
CA GLN A 60 2.95 -0.16 23.20
C GLN A 60 3.62 -1.05 22.16
N ASN A 61 3.73 -2.36 22.44
CA ASN A 61 4.33 -3.32 21.53
C ASN A 61 3.43 -3.59 20.32
N GLU A 62 2.13 -3.31 20.40
CA GLU A 62 1.15 -3.51 19.34
C GLU A 62 0.98 -2.31 18.41
N VAL A 63 1.50 -1.13 18.77
CA VAL A 63 1.36 0.09 17.96
C VAL A 63 1.78 -0.13 16.51
N LEU A 64 2.88 -0.86 16.31
CA LEU A 64 3.44 -1.18 14.99
C LEU A 64 3.37 -2.67 14.65
N SER A 65 2.79 -3.50 15.52
CA SER A 65 2.84 -4.96 15.40
C SER A 65 1.53 -5.65 15.79
N GLY A 66 1.54 -6.99 15.79
CA GLY A 66 0.41 -7.79 16.23
C GLY A 66 -0.66 -7.94 15.16
N GLU A 67 -1.94 -7.84 15.57
CA GLU A 67 -3.09 -8.14 14.73
C GLU A 67 -3.17 -7.24 13.49
N ILE A 68 -2.83 -5.95 13.61
CA ILE A 68 -2.88 -5.02 12.48
C ILE A 68 -1.99 -5.46 11.30
N LEU A 69 -0.83 -6.07 11.57
CA LEU A 69 0.05 -6.57 10.52
C LEU A 69 -0.58 -7.77 9.81
N ARG A 70 -1.20 -8.68 10.58
CA ARG A 70 -1.91 -9.83 10.03
C ARG A 70 -3.12 -9.40 9.20
N GLU A 71 -3.82 -8.35 9.61
CA GLU A 71 -4.92 -7.78 8.83
C GLU A 71 -4.44 -7.14 7.53
N ILE A 72 -3.35 -6.36 7.56
CA ILE A 72 -2.74 -5.78 6.35
C ILE A 72 -2.32 -6.90 5.38
N GLU A 73 -1.65 -7.92 5.90
CA GLU A 73 -1.22 -9.08 5.11
C GLU A 73 -2.42 -9.84 4.53
N SER A 74 -3.44 -10.11 5.34
CA SER A 74 -4.67 -10.77 4.90
C SER A 74 -5.39 -9.96 3.81
N GLU A 75 -5.51 -8.64 3.97
CA GLU A 75 -6.08 -7.76 2.94
C GLU A 75 -5.28 -7.77 1.64
N PHE A 76 -3.96 -7.84 1.73
CA PHE A 76 -3.08 -7.94 0.57
C PHE A 76 -3.24 -9.29 -0.15
N LEU A 77 -3.24 -10.39 0.59
CA LEU A 77 -3.38 -11.75 0.04
C LEU A 77 -4.77 -11.99 -0.57
N ASN A 78 -5.81 -11.39 0.01
CA ASN A 78 -7.20 -11.51 -0.46
C ASN A 78 -7.62 -10.35 -1.37
N ASP A 79 -6.67 -9.59 -1.91
CA ASP A 79 -7.02 -8.44 -2.73
C ASP A 79 -7.72 -8.89 -4.03
N PRO A 80 -8.96 -8.42 -4.29
CA PRO A 80 -9.75 -8.86 -5.43
C PRO A 80 -9.37 -8.18 -6.74
N ILE A 81 -8.47 -7.19 -6.71
CA ILE A 81 -8.01 -6.48 -7.91
C ILE A 81 -7.29 -7.49 -8.81
N LYS A 82 -7.72 -7.52 -10.06
CA LYS A 82 -7.10 -8.31 -11.12
C LYS A 82 -7.25 -7.58 -12.46
N GLU A 83 -6.22 -6.85 -12.83
CA GLU A 83 -6.18 -6.05 -14.05
C GLU A 83 -4.99 -6.46 -14.91
N MET A 84 -5.25 -6.75 -16.19
CA MET A 84 -4.24 -7.01 -17.21
C MET A 84 -4.60 -6.21 -18.45
N VAL A 85 -3.75 -5.24 -18.80
CA VAL A 85 -3.95 -4.37 -19.97
C VAL A 85 -2.67 -4.34 -20.80
N CYS A 86 -2.86 -4.46 -22.11
CA CYS A 86 -1.82 -4.35 -23.13
C CYS A 86 -2.23 -3.24 -24.11
N THR A 87 -1.33 -2.29 -24.35
CA THR A 87 -1.56 -1.17 -25.28
C THR A 87 -0.39 -1.04 -26.26
N TYR A 88 -0.73 -0.98 -27.54
CA TYR A 88 0.20 -0.78 -28.65
C TYR A 88 0.20 0.67 -29.11
N HIS A 89 1.31 1.15 -29.67
CA HIS A 89 1.42 2.51 -30.17
C HIS A 89 2.17 2.56 -31.50
N GLU A 90 1.59 3.20 -32.52
CA GLU A 90 2.15 3.23 -33.88
C GLU A 90 3.55 3.84 -33.95
N SER A 91 3.84 4.87 -33.13
CA SER A 91 5.19 5.47 -33.08
C SER A 91 6.24 4.62 -32.35
N LYS A 92 5.84 3.52 -31.72
CA LYS A 92 6.72 2.57 -31.02
C LYS A 92 6.30 1.12 -31.31
N PRO A 93 6.38 0.67 -32.58
CA PRO A 93 5.82 -0.61 -33.01
C PRO A 93 6.52 -1.85 -32.43
N THR A 94 7.77 -1.69 -31.99
CA THR A 94 8.58 -2.72 -31.34
C THR A 94 8.46 -2.68 -29.81
N SER A 95 7.50 -1.91 -29.27
CA SER A 95 7.27 -1.78 -27.83
C SER A 95 5.79 -1.95 -27.49
N VAL A 96 5.54 -2.42 -26.27
CA VAL A 96 4.18 -2.59 -25.73
C VAL A 96 4.12 -2.00 -24.32
N TYR A 97 3.03 -1.30 -24.00
CA TYR A 97 2.76 -0.85 -22.64
C TYR A 97 1.93 -1.92 -21.92
N LEU A 98 2.45 -2.42 -20.80
CA LEU A 98 1.80 -3.45 -19.99
C LEU A 98 1.41 -2.88 -18.63
N LYS A 99 0.17 -3.12 -18.22
CA LYS A 99 -0.31 -2.92 -16.86
C LYS A 99 -0.78 -4.26 -16.31
N MET A 100 -0.18 -4.69 -15.20
CA MET A 100 -0.59 -5.87 -14.45
C MET A 100 -0.72 -5.49 -12.98
N GLU A 101 -1.90 -5.69 -12.40
CA GLU A 101 -2.17 -5.40 -11.00
C GLU A 101 -3.05 -6.50 -10.42
N GLY A 102 -2.58 -7.17 -9.36
CA GLY A 102 -3.30 -8.26 -8.71
C GLY A 102 -2.50 -9.56 -8.57
N TRP A 103 -3.20 -10.61 -8.17
CA TRP A 103 -2.66 -11.97 -8.08
C TRP A 103 -2.98 -12.78 -9.33
N PHE A 104 -1.96 -13.42 -9.88
CA PHE A 104 -2.05 -14.20 -11.11
C PHE A 104 -1.38 -15.56 -10.94
N THR A 105 -1.94 -16.59 -11.57
CA THR A 105 -1.25 -17.88 -11.71
C THR A 105 -0.16 -17.79 -12.76
N LYS A 106 0.77 -18.74 -12.74
CA LYS A 106 1.84 -18.84 -13.75
C LYS A 106 1.25 -18.90 -15.17
N GLU A 107 0.21 -19.69 -15.36
CA GLU A 107 -0.46 -19.90 -16.66
C GLU A 107 -1.13 -18.62 -17.18
N GLU A 108 -1.70 -17.82 -16.27
CA GLU A 108 -2.31 -16.54 -16.63
C GLU A 108 -1.27 -15.53 -17.12
N VAL A 109 -0.12 -15.46 -16.41
CA VAL A 109 1.01 -14.62 -16.82
C VAL A 109 1.57 -15.08 -18.16
N GLU A 110 1.84 -16.37 -18.33
CA GLU A 110 2.37 -16.92 -19.59
C GLU A 110 1.44 -16.62 -20.77
N ARG A 111 0.13 -16.83 -20.60
CA ARG A 111 -0.87 -16.54 -21.62
C ARG A 111 -0.88 -15.06 -21.99
N PHE A 112 -0.85 -14.18 -21.00
CA PHE A 112 -0.87 -12.74 -21.22
C PHE A 112 0.40 -12.24 -21.92
N MET A 113 1.56 -12.75 -21.53
CA MET A 113 2.84 -12.41 -22.16
C MET A 113 2.87 -12.87 -23.62
N LYS A 114 2.43 -14.10 -23.91
CA LYS A 114 2.32 -14.60 -25.27
C LYS A 114 1.42 -13.71 -26.13
N PHE A 115 0.21 -13.41 -25.64
CA PHE A 115 -0.73 -12.50 -26.32
C PHE A 115 -0.12 -11.12 -26.57
N SER A 116 0.58 -10.56 -25.58
CA SER A 116 1.17 -9.24 -25.68
C SER A 116 2.26 -9.17 -26.75
N LEU A 117 3.13 -10.19 -26.79
CA LEU A 117 4.22 -10.32 -27.76
C LEU A 117 3.71 -10.50 -29.20
N GLU A 118 2.63 -11.25 -29.41
CA GLU A 118 2.04 -11.49 -30.74
C GLU A 118 1.56 -10.21 -31.43
N GLY A 119 1.20 -9.16 -30.67
CA GLY A 119 0.79 -7.87 -31.22
C GLY A 119 1.94 -6.90 -31.52
N MET A 120 3.18 -7.26 -31.20
CA MET A 120 4.36 -6.43 -31.49
C MET A 120 4.90 -6.73 -32.88
N ILE A 121 5.44 -5.71 -33.56
CA ILE A 121 6.18 -5.93 -34.81
C ILE A 121 7.57 -6.46 -34.46
N ASN A 122 7.99 -7.57 -35.09
CA ASN A 122 9.34 -8.10 -34.92
C ASN A 122 10.38 -7.15 -35.53
N GLU A 123 11.50 -6.93 -34.85
CA GLU A 123 12.68 -6.34 -35.47
C GLU A 123 13.24 -7.33 -36.51
N HIS A 124 13.46 -6.86 -37.74
CA HIS A 124 14.07 -7.62 -38.83
C HIS A 124 15.58 -7.72 -38.69
#